data_AF-A2F0A7-F1
#
_entry.id   AF-A2F0A7-F1
#
_cell.length_a   1.000
_cell.length_b   1.000
_cell.length_c   1.000
_cell.angle_alpha   90.00
_cell.angle_beta   90.00
_cell.angle_gamma   90.00
#
_symmetry.space_group_name_H-M   'P 1'
#
loop_
_entity.id
_entity.type
_entity.pdbx_description
1 polymer ?
#
loop_
_entity_poly.entity_id
_entity_poly.type
_entity_poly.pdbx_seq_one_letter_code
_entity_poly.pdbx_strand_id
1 'polypeptide(L)'
;MFLNYDRNNEEQTHKLVDFIENHVYTGLRELSTNIFLRPQKVKDYVHLYSLLSRNIKIISCHNFVCTPIFSHYLIKEGICSEFEAKQLSARLPNQSDMFYLHSFSEFINSSNCQLPNSHEIEFIESFIEDDLNKLVELTSATNFDYSHKIFQDGKSVSLINLSAMYGAIKCFKYLLVHNPDLQDICNYAVVGGNTEIIRILKQAGVNFNDTSIVSLYFRRDELFDWLRSETTEDNNQENQNGNQNQNQNHIEYSITETLSIKAIYSLTKKNPLLCINDWLSVFTLDGLVEPVRELSKNCMFSNSLFFLIRDEESLNNLLLKAPQKYFNKLISYSISKEYLFHLRFLIHHPKFDYIKIDKNIITEINNRYKNIYDEIQAIISSVISPEKAYQNFLHNLPINENIVFDLMKHCIQINDILTYNEVSKKYSYVNFSLEQLLELLKFSPFTWSFASKKIVEKEPDGSVCIPLTRYYFISEDNGIIPAQVADIIMKDPELQSQLTAYDCINLLSMIQLEYTDISPLISLLTKFGLISDPDYVSRLYLKNDIQEIVYQSPQIDQLIKEDVDNSISIIPVQPMFIKKSQWN
;
A
#
# COMPACT_ATOMS: atom_id res chain seq x y z
N MET A 1 -24.68 11.02 -22.01
CA MET A 1 -25.69 10.54 -22.99
C MET A 1 -26.91 9.93 -22.31
N PHE A 2 -26.75 8.95 -21.41
CA PHE A 2 -27.88 8.32 -20.69
C PHE A 2 -28.78 9.29 -19.88
N LEU A 3 -28.18 10.31 -19.25
CA LEU A 3 -28.89 11.25 -18.38
C LEU A 3 -30.04 12.00 -19.05
N ASN A 4 -29.84 12.38 -20.31
CA ASN A 4 -30.80 13.12 -21.11
C ASN A 4 -31.32 12.25 -22.26
N TYR A 5 -31.45 10.95 -22.01
CA TYR A 5 -31.93 10.03 -23.03
C TYR A 5 -33.39 10.34 -23.39
N ASP A 6 -33.64 10.43 -24.70
CA ASP A 6 -34.96 10.56 -25.29
C ASP A 6 -35.12 9.46 -26.33
N ARG A 7 -36.11 8.59 -26.15
CA ARG A 7 -36.38 7.48 -27.07
C ARG A 7 -36.73 7.94 -28.49
N ASN A 8 -37.16 9.19 -28.66
CA ASN A 8 -37.46 9.76 -29.98
C ASN A 8 -36.20 10.27 -30.71
N ASN A 9 -35.05 10.32 -30.02
CA ASN A 9 -33.78 10.69 -30.62
C ASN A 9 -33.06 9.44 -31.14
N GLU A 10 -33.25 9.14 -32.43
CA GLU A 10 -32.66 7.95 -33.08
C GLU A 10 -31.14 7.94 -33.03
N GLU A 11 -30.48 9.09 -33.26
CA GLU A 11 -29.02 9.19 -33.23
C GLU A 11 -28.46 8.88 -31.83
N GLN A 12 -29.09 9.46 -30.79
CA GLN A 12 -28.71 9.21 -29.41
C GLN A 12 -28.96 7.75 -29.04
N THR A 13 -30.09 7.18 -29.46
CA THR A 13 -30.44 5.77 -29.25
C THR A 13 -29.40 4.85 -29.87
N HIS A 14 -29.06 5.05 -31.15
CA HIS A 14 -28.05 4.25 -31.85
C HIS A 14 -26.70 4.30 -31.14
N LYS A 15 -26.24 5.50 -30.76
CA LYS A 15 -24.97 5.65 -30.02
C LYS A 15 -24.99 4.97 -28.65
N LEU A 16 -26.12 4.97 -27.94
CA LEU A 16 -26.24 4.29 -26.65
C LEU A 16 -26.29 2.77 -26.80
N VAL A 17 -27.00 2.25 -27.79
CA VAL A 17 -26.99 0.81 -28.12
C VAL A 17 -25.57 0.39 -28.47
N ASP A 18 -24.93 1.06 -29.43
CA ASP A 18 -23.54 0.77 -29.84
C ASP A 18 -22.57 0.84 -28.66
N PHE A 19 -22.72 1.84 -27.78
CA PHE A 19 -21.91 1.92 -26.56
C PHE A 19 -22.09 0.71 -25.64
N ILE A 20 -23.34 0.28 -25.38
CA ILE A 20 -23.63 -0.89 -24.54
C ILE A 20 -23.12 -2.17 -25.20
N GLU A 21 -23.24 -2.32 -26.51
CA GLU A 21 -22.78 -3.53 -27.19
C GLU A 21 -21.24 -3.64 -27.25
N ASN A 22 -20.54 -2.51 -27.35
CA ASN A 22 -19.08 -2.48 -27.37
C ASN A 22 -18.43 -2.45 -25.98
N HIS A 23 -19.18 -2.02 -24.94
CA HIS A 23 -18.71 -1.94 -23.56
C HIS A 23 -19.79 -2.51 -22.64
N VAL A 24 -19.98 -3.83 -22.70
CA VAL A 24 -21.14 -4.53 -22.13
C VAL A 24 -21.28 -4.25 -20.64
N TYR A 25 -20.21 -4.37 -19.87
CA TYR A 25 -20.30 -4.22 -18.42
C TYR A 25 -20.55 -2.76 -18.03
N THR A 26 -19.84 -1.82 -18.68
CA THR A 26 -19.93 -0.38 -18.44
C THR A 26 -21.28 0.16 -18.88
N GLY A 27 -21.72 -0.23 -20.07
CA GLY A 27 -23.00 0.15 -20.65
C GLY A 27 -24.18 -0.36 -19.84
N LEU A 28 -24.17 -1.64 -19.44
CA LEU A 28 -25.22 -2.19 -18.58
C LEU A 28 -25.21 -1.56 -17.19
N ARG A 29 -24.03 -1.30 -16.61
CA ARG A 29 -23.91 -0.61 -15.31
C ARG A 29 -24.42 0.82 -15.37
N GLU A 30 -24.08 1.56 -16.43
CA GLU A 30 -24.60 2.90 -16.68
C GLU A 30 -26.12 2.87 -16.89
N LEU A 31 -26.64 1.97 -17.72
CA LEU A 31 -28.09 1.82 -17.93
C LEU A 31 -28.82 1.53 -16.62
N SER A 32 -28.34 0.54 -15.85
CA SER A 32 -28.86 0.19 -14.53
C SER A 32 -28.88 1.40 -13.61
N THR A 33 -27.73 2.09 -13.48
CA THR A 33 -27.61 3.31 -12.65
C THR A 33 -28.64 4.36 -13.05
N ASN A 34 -28.78 4.65 -14.35
CA ASN A 34 -29.71 5.67 -14.82
C ASN A 34 -31.18 5.27 -14.62
N ILE A 35 -31.53 3.98 -14.68
CA ILE A 35 -32.89 3.50 -14.34
C ILE A 35 -33.26 3.84 -12.90
N PHE A 36 -32.31 3.72 -11.95
CA PHE A 36 -32.54 4.11 -10.56
C PHE A 36 -32.55 5.63 -10.34
N LEU A 37 -31.67 6.35 -11.05
CA LEU A 37 -31.50 7.80 -10.90
C LEU A 37 -32.60 8.62 -11.59
N ARG A 38 -33.29 8.04 -12.58
CA ARG A 38 -34.28 8.72 -13.42
C ARG A 38 -35.53 7.86 -13.59
N PRO A 39 -36.31 7.65 -12.52
CA PRO A 39 -37.51 6.82 -12.57
C PRO A 39 -38.56 7.34 -13.58
N GLN A 40 -38.60 8.65 -13.83
CA GLN A 40 -39.47 9.26 -14.85
C GLN A 40 -39.10 8.90 -16.29
N LYS A 41 -37.88 8.41 -16.52
CA LYS A 41 -37.38 7.98 -17.83
C LYS A 41 -37.50 6.47 -18.05
N VAL A 42 -38.23 5.76 -17.20
CA VAL A 42 -38.33 4.29 -17.24
C VAL A 42 -38.74 3.77 -18.63
N LYS A 43 -39.72 4.38 -19.28
CA LYS A 43 -40.18 3.96 -20.62
C LYS A 43 -39.13 4.18 -21.70
N ASP A 44 -38.35 5.26 -21.59
CA ASP A 44 -37.24 5.51 -22.49
C ASP A 44 -36.20 4.39 -22.34
N TYR A 45 -35.78 4.09 -21.10
CA TYR A 45 -34.80 3.02 -20.87
C TYR A 45 -35.31 1.62 -21.23
N VAL A 46 -36.62 1.36 -21.10
CA VAL A 46 -37.25 0.10 -21.55
C VAL A 46 -37.13 -0.03 -23.07
N HIS A 47 -37.41 1.05 -23.80
CA HIS A 47 -37.19 1.11 -25.23
C HIS A 47 -35.73 0.84 -25.60
N LEU A 48 -34.78 1.51 -24.94
CA LEU A 48 -33.35 1.27 -25.17
C LEU A 48 -32.95 -0.19 -24.94
N TYR A 49 -33.42 -0.79 -23.84
CA TYR A 49 -33.16 -2.21 -23.52
C TYR A 49 -33.76 -3.16 -24.57
N SER A 50 -34.94 -2.81 -25.10
CA SER A 50 -35.62 -3.60 -26.14
C SER A 50 -34.78 -3.75 -27.41
N LEU A 51 -33.93 -2.75 -27.72
CA LEU A 51 -33.08 -2.71 -28.90
C LEU A 51 -31.76 -3.48 -28.74
N LEU A 52 -31.37 -3.86 -27.51
CA LEU A 52 -30.15 -4.62 -27.28
C LEU A 52 -30.22 -6.01 -27.93
N SER A 53 -29.09 -6.48 -28.46
CA SER A 53 -29.00 -7.83 -29.01
C SER A 53 -29.28 -8.91 -27.96
N ARG A 54 -29.69 -10.08 -28.45
CA ARG A 54 -30.01 -11.24 -27.61
C ARG A 54 -28.86 -11.65 -26.70
N ASN A 55 -27.61 -11.55 -27.18
CA ASN A 55 -26.43 -11.90 -26.39
C ASN A 55 -26.28 -10.98 -25.17
N ILE A 56 -26.48 -9.67 -25.35
CA ILE A 56 -26.43 -8.69 -24.26
C ILE A 56 -27.57 -8.94 -23.26
N LYS A 57 -28.78 -9.24 -23.74
CA LYS A 57 -29.93 -9.60 -22.89
C LYS A 57 -29.72 -10.90 -22.09
N ILE A 58 -28.86 -11.81 -22.55
CA ILE A 58 -28.47 -13.01 -21.78
C ILE A 58 -27.46 -12.62 -20.70
N ILE A 59 -26.47 -11.77 -21.03
CA ILE A 59 -25.46 -11.28 -20.09
C ILE A 59 -26.09 -10.43 -18.98
N SER A 60 -27.11 -9.63 -19.32
CA SER A 60 -27.82 -8.76 -18.36
C SER A 60 -28.46 -9.55 -17.22
N CYS A 61 -28.94 -10.77 -17.44
CA CYS A 61 -29.52 -11.62 -16.39
C CYS A 61 -28.58 -11.87 -15.19
N HIS A 62 -27.26 -11.68 -15.34
CA HIS A 62 -26.29 -11.87 -14.27
C HIS A 62 -25.69 -10.57 -13.73
N ASN A 63 -25.67 -9.49 -14.52
CA ASN A 63 -24.91 -8.27 -14.20
C ASN A 63 -25.77 -7.00 -14.23
N PHE A 64 -27.07 -7.12 -14.50
CA PHE A 64 -27.99 -5.99 -14.63
C PHE A 64 -29.07 -6.06 -13.57
N VAL A 65 -29.16 -4.99 -12.77
CA VAL A 65 -30.20 -4.81 -11.76
C VAL A 65 -31.05 -3.63 -12.17
N CYS A 66 -32.38 -3.74 -12.07
CA CYS A 66 -33.30 -2.65 -12.38
C CYS A 66 -34.40 -2.51 -11.34
N THR A 67 -35.16 -1.41 -11.42
CA THR A 67 -36.28 -1.14 -10.52
C THR A 67 -37.47 -2.06 -10.82
N PRO A 68 -38.32 -2.40 -9.84
CA PRO A 68 -39.51 -3.21 -10.09
C PRO A 68 -40.45 -2.62 -11.15
N ILE A 69 -40.55 -1.29 -11.22
CA ILE A 69 -41.35 -0.60 -12.25
C ILE A 69 -40.74 -0.79 -13.66
N PHE A 70 -39.42 -0.84 -13.81
CA PHE A 70 -38.78 -1.16 -15.08
C PHE A 70 -39.10 -2.58 -15.54
N SER A 71 -39.00 -3.56 -14.64
CA SER A 71 -39.38 -4.94 -14.93
C SER A 71 -40.86 -5.09 -15.29
N HIS A 72 -41.75 -4.32 -14.64
CA HIS A 72 -43.17 -4.28 -15.02
C HIS A 72 -43.34 -3.88 -16.49
N TYR A 73 -42.65 -2.83 -16.95
CA TYR A 73 -42.72 -2.40 -18.35
C TYR A 73 -42.10 -3.39 -19.33
N LEU A 74 -41.02 -4.09 -18.98
CA LEU A 74 -40.47 -5.16 -19.82
C LEU A 74 -41.50 -6.26 -20.08
N ILE A 75 -42.30 -6.62 -19.07
CA ILE A 75 -43.38 -7.62 -19.20
C ILE A 75 -44.53 -7.02 -20.01
N LYS A 76 -44.98 -5.81 -19.64
CA LYS A 76 -46.13 -5.13 -20.27
C LYS A 76 -45.93 -4.93 -21.77
N GLU A 77 -44.70 -4.64 -22.21
CA GLU A 77 -44.34 -4.45 -23.61
C GLU A 77 -43.94 -5.75 -24.34
N GLY A 78 -43.98 -6.90 -23.66
CA GLY A 78 -43.65 -8.20 -24.27
C GLY A 78 -42.17 -8.38 -24.61
N ILE A 79 -41.29 -7.59 -23.99
CA ILE A 79 -39.83 -7.63 -24.21
C ILE A 79 -39.20 -8.82 -23.47
N CYS A 80 -39.67 -9.11 -22.27
CA CYS A 80 -39.22 -10.22 -21.44
C CYS A 80 -40.39 -11.06 -20.93
N SER A 81 -40.16 -12.35 -20.72
CA SER A 81 -41.06 -13.19 -19.92
C SER A 81 -41.09 -12.73 -18.46
N GLU A 82 -42.14 -13.11 -17.73
CA GLU A 82 -42.23 -12.83 -16.29
C GLU A 82 -41.04 -13.41 -15.51
N PHE A 83 -40.54 -14.58 -15.92
CA PHE A 83 -39.35 -15.18 -15.33
C PHE A 83 -38.09 -14.34 -15.54
N GLU A 84 -37.81 -13.92 -16.78
CA GLU A 84 -36.65 -13.08 -17.10
C GLU A 84 -36.72 -11.73 -16.41
N ALA A 85 -37.88 -11.06 -16.46
CA ALA A 85 -38.07 -9.76 -15.81
C ALA A 85 -37.91 -9.85 -14.28
N LYS A 86 -38.29 -10.97 -13.66
CA LYS A 86 -38.04 -11.24 -12.23
C LYS A 86 -36.56 -11.48 -11.90
N GLN A 87 -35.75 -12.00 -12.82
CA GLN A 87 -34.29 -12.12 -12.62
C GLN A 87 -33.59 -10.76 -12.65
N LEU A 88 -34.07 -9.85 -13.51
CA LEU A 88 -33.51 -8.49 -13.62
C LEU A 88 -34.01 -7.56 -12.49
N SER A 89 -35.23 -7.80 -12.00
CA SER A 89 -35.88 -6.97 -10.98
C SER A 89 -35.12 -7.05 -9.66
N ALA A 90 -34.75 -5.89 -9.12
CA ALA A 90 -34.22 -5.81 -7.78
C ALA A 90 -35.27 -6.30 -6.76
N ARG A 91 -34.97 -7.39 -6.06
CA ARG A 91 -35.22 -7.42 -4.61
C ARG A 91 -34.00 -6.75 -4.01
N LEU A 92 -34.16 -5.86 -3.02
CA LEU A 92 -33.02 -5.25 -2.31
C LEU A 92 -31.93 -6.33 -2.14
N PRO A 93 -30.72 -6.14 -2.69
CA PRO A 93 -29.72 -7.18 -2.59
C PRO A 93 -29.50 -7.43 -1.10
N ASN A 94 -29.77 -8.65 -0.64
CA ASN A 94 -29.46 -9.09 0.72
C ASN A 94 -27.93 -9.15 0.95
N GLN A 95 -27.14 -8.42 0.18
CA GLN A 95 -25.70 -8.56 0.05
C GLN A 95 -25.02 -7.20 0.11
N SER A 96 -23.89 -7.20 0.79
CA SER A 96 -22.87 -6.15 0.86
C SER A 96 -22.41 -5.60 -0.49
N ASP A 97 -22.77 -6.20 -1.61
CA ASP A 97 -22.03 -6.00 -2.86
C ASP A 97 -22.57 -4.84 -3.72
N MET A 98 -23.69 -4.22 -3.34
CA MET A 98 -24.30 -3.08 -4.08
C MET A 98 -24.55 -1.87 -3.17
N PHE A 99 -23.53 -1.48 -2.39
CA PHE A 99 -23.59 -0.34 -1.45
C PHE A 99 -24.12 0.95 -2.08
N TYR A 100 -23.85 1.18 -3.37
CA TYR A 100 -24.32 2.38 -4.07
C TYR A 100 -25.85 2.40 -4.26
N LEU A 101 -26.47 1.27 -4.66
CA LEU A 101 -27.93 1.19 -4.79
C LEU A 101 -28.61 1.35 -3.44
N HIS A 102 -28.01 0.79 -2.39
CA HIS A 102 -28.48 0.98 -1.02
C HIS A 102 -28.44 2.45 -0.60
N SER A 103 -27.36 3.16 -0.96
CA SER A 103 -27.24 4.59 -0.63
C SER A 103 -28.31 5.42 -1.35
N PHE A 104 -28.53 5.18 -2.64
CA PHE A 104 -29.60 5.83 -3.39
C PHE A 104 -30.99 5.52 -2.84
N SER A 105 -31.23 4.24 -2.57
CA SER A 105 -32.53 3.80 -2.08
C SER A 105 -32.82 4.47 -0.74
N GLU A 106 -31.86 4.56 0.18
CA GLU A 106 -32.04 5.25 1.46
C GLU A 106 -32.42 6.73 1.32
N PHE A 107 -31.84 7.48 0.38
CA PHE A 107 -32.21 8.90 0.16
C PHE A 107 -33.69 9.11 -0.21
N ILE A 108 -34.33 8.11 -0.80
CA ILE A 108 -35.75 8.13 -1.18
C ILE A 108 -36.54 7.02 -0.46
N ASN A 109 -36.14 6.63 0.75
CA ASN A 109 -36.82 5.63 1.57
C ASN A 109 -37.20 4.33 0.81
N SER A 110 -36.30 3.89 -0.06
CA SER A 110 -36.42 2.71 -0.92
C SER A 110 -37.57 2.73 -1.94
N SER A 111 -38.19 3.89 -2.20
CA SER A 111 -39.37 4.02 -3.08
C SER A 111 -39.16 3.39 -4.47
N ASN A 112 -38.00 3.60 -5.09
CA ASN A 112 -37.69 3.03 -6.41
C ASN A 112 -37.33 1.53 -6.39
N CYS A 113 -37.16 0.94 -5.21
CA CYS A 113 -36.76 -0.46 -5.04
C CYS A 113 -37.90 -1.36 -4.54
N GLN A 114 -39.05 -0.79 -4.18
CA GLN A 114 -40.19 -1.53 -3.66
C GLN A 114 -41.06 -2.07 -4.80
N LEU A 115 -41.62 -3.27 -4.61
CA LEU A 115 -42.50 -3.91 -5.58
C LEU A 115 -43.91 -3.32 -5.41
N PRO A 116 -44.43 -2.53 -6.37
CA PRO A 116 -45.79 -2.01 -6.28
C PRO A 116 -46.82 -3.11 -6.54
N ASN A 117 -47.94 -3.05 -5.85
CA ASN A 117 -49.13 -3.83 -6.21
C ASN A 117 -49.84 -3.21 -7.44
N SER A 118 -50.87 -3.90 -7.97
CA SER A 118 -51.57 -3.46 -9.19
C SER A 118 -52.15 -2.05 -9.11
N HIS A 119 -52.69 -1.67 -7.96
CA HIS A 119 -53.29 -0.34 -7.75
C HIS A 119 -52.22 0.75 -7.62
N GLU A 120 -51.12 0.45 -6.94
CA GLU A 120 -49.98 1.35 -6.80
C GLU A 120 -49.30 1.63 -8.15
N ILE A 121 -49.27 0.63 -9.05
CA ILE A 121 -48.78 0.81 -10.43
C ILE A 121 -49.60 1.89 -11.15
N GLU A 122 -50.92 1.92 -11.00
CA GLU A 122 -51.77 2.90 -11.70
C GLU A 122 -51.44 4.35 -11.30
N PHE A 123 -51.17 4.60 -10.01
CA PHE A 123 -50.68 5.90 -9.54
C PHE A 123 -49.30 6.23 -10.13
N ILE A 124 -48.36 5.29 -10.06
CA ILE A 124 -47.01 5.48 -10.60
C ILE A 124 -47.07 5.81 -12.10
N GLU A 125 -47.93 5.13 -12.86
CA GLU A 125 -48.13 5.41 -14.28
C GLU A 125 -48.67 6.83 -14.52
N SER A 126 -49.61 7.30 -13.69
CA SER A 126 -50.11 8.67 -13.79
C SER A 126 -48.99 9.70 -13.55
N PHE A 127 -48.01 9.39 -12.70
CA PHE A 127 -46.87 10.27 -12.44
C PHE A 127 -45.80 10.21 -13.54
N ILE A 128 -45.53 9.02 -14.10
CA ILE A 128 -44.59 8.87 -15.22
C ILE A 128 -45.06 9.70 -16.43
N GLU A 129 -46.37 9.71 -16.71
CA GLU A 129 -46.96 10.46 -17.83
C GLU A 129 -47.40 11.88 -17.48
N ASP A 130 -47.29 12.27 -16.20
CA ASP A 130 -47.89 13.51 -15.66
C ASP A 130 -49.37 13.68 -16.09
N ASP A 131 -50.13 12.58 -16.03
CA ASP A 131 -51.53 12.47 -16.44
C ASP A 131 -52.46 12.82 -15.27
N LEU A 132 -52.80 14.11 -15.19
CA LEU A 132 -53.72 14.63 -14.19
C LEU A 132 -55.11 13.99 -14.27
N ASN A 133 -55.61 13.67 -15.47
CA ASN A 133 -56.98 13.14 -15.60
C ASN A 133 -57.07 11.75 -14.97
N LYS A 134 -56.08 10.89 -15.25
CA LYS A 134 -55.98 9.58 -14.62
C LYS A 134 -55.83 9.70 -13.09
N LEU A 135 -55.02 10.63 -12.61
CA LEU A 135 -54.89 10.85 -11.16
C LEU A 135 -56.21 11.28 -10.52
N VAL A 136 -56.95 12.19 -11.15
CA VAL A 136 -58.28 12.63 -10.67
C VAL A 136 -59.26 11.46 -10.67
N GLU A 137 -59.25 10.60 -11.69
CA GLU A 137 -60.07 9.38 -11.72
C GLU A 137 -59.74 8.46 -10.54
N LEU A 138 -58.45 8.17 -10.31
CA LEU A 138 -57.99 7.31 -9.20
C LEU A 138 -58.34 7.87 -7.82
N THR A 139 -58.39 9.20 -7.67
CA THR A 139 -58.68 9.89 -6.41
C THR A 139 -60.16 10.27 -6.24
N SER A 140 -61.01 10.02 -7.24
CA SER A 140 -62.43 10.42 -7.24
C SER A 140 -63.33 9.61 -6.30
N ALA A 141 -62.79 8.58 -5.63
CA ALA A 141 -63.52 7.81 -4.62
C ALA A 141 -64.00 8.71 -3.46
N THR A 142 -65.24 8.50 -3.02
CA THR A 142 -65.95 9.37 -2.04
C THR A 142 -65.29 9.52 -0.68
N ASN A 143 -64.24 8.74 -0.37
CA ASN A 143 -63.45 8.82 0.85
C ASN A 143 -61.96 8.59 0.57
N PHE A 144 -61.45 9.10 -0.56
CA PHE A 144 -60.03 8.96 -0.86
C PHE A 144 -59.19 9.71 0.19
N ASP A 145 -58.25 9.01 0.80
CA ASP A 145 -57.33 9.58 1.76
C ASP A 145 -56.12 10.19 1.02
N TYR A 146 -56.03 11.52 0.95
CA TYR A 146 -54.89 12.19 0.31
C TYR A 146 -53.58 12.03 1.10
N SER A 147 -53.65 11.57 2.36
CA SER A 147 -52.48 11.14 3.13
C SER A 147 -52.08 9.69 2.84
N HIS A 148 -52.76 9.02 1.90
CA HIS A 148 -52.46 7.66 1.49
C HIS A 148 -50.98 7.51 1.12
N LYS A 149 -50.38 6.47 1.69
CA LYS A 149 -49.00 6.08 1.41
C LYS A 149 -49.00 4.75 0.67
N ILE A 150 -48.16 4.70 -0.36
CA ILE A 150 -47.88 3.52 -1.18
C ILE A 150 -46.76 2.71 -0.53
N PHE A 151 -46.67 1.41 -0.84
CA PHE A 151 -45.69 0.43 -0.35
C PHE A 151 -45.88 0.04 1.12
N GLN A 152 -47.06 -0.49 1.46
CA GLN A 152 -47.45 -0.82 2.84
C GLN A 152 -46.55 -1.87 3.55
N ASP A 153 -45.88 -2.74 2.78
CA ASP A 153 -44.98 -3.77 3.31
C ASP A 153 -43.54 -3.25 3.54
N GLY A 154 -43.28 -1.96 3.37
CA GLY A 154 -41.96 -1.32 3.53
C GLY A 154 -42.02 0.09 4.15
N LYS A 155 -40.99 0.92 3.91
CA LYS A 155 -41.03 2.35 4.23
C LYS A 155 -42.08 3.00 3.31
N SER A 156 -43.26 3.26 3.84
CA SER A 156 -44.41 3.81 3.09
C SER A 156 -44.14 5.24 2.58
N VAL A 157 -44.59 5.55 1.37
CA VAL A 157 -44.28 6.83 0.68
C VAL A 157 -45.57 7.52 0.27
N SER A 158 -45.73 8.81 0.60
CA SER A 158 -46.91 9.59 0.21
C SER A 158 -46.97 9.84 -1.30
N LEU A 159 -48.17 10.02 -1.85
CA LEU A 159 -48.37 10.40 -3.25
C LEU A 159 -47.66 11.70 -3.65
N ILE A 160 -47.61 12.71 -2.76
CA ILE A 160 -46.93 13.98 -3.05
C ILE A 160 -45.43 13.75 -3.27
N ASN A 161 -44.78 12.97 -2.39
CA ASN A 161 -43.36 12.61 -2.52
C ASN A 161 -43.09 11.81 -3.81
N LEU A 162 -43.97 10.87 -4.17
CA LEU A 162 -43.83 10.15 -5.45
C LEU A 162 -43.98 11.08 -6.64
N SER A 163 -45.00 11.94 -6.67
CA SER A 163 -45.18 12.89 -7.78
C SER A 163 -43.97 13.83 -7.94
N ALA A 164 -43.36 14.26 -6.84
CA ALA A 164 -42.11 15.04 -6.85
C ALA A 164 -40.93 14.23 -7.40
N MET A 165 -40.77 12.98 -6.98
CA MET A 165 -39.72 12.06 -7.45
C MET A 165 -39.77 11.80 -8.95
N TYR A 166 -40.99 11.67 -9.51
CA TYR A 166 -41.21 11.50 -10.94
C TYR A 166 -41.20 12.84 -11.71
N GLY A 167 -41.15 13.98 -11.01
CA GLY A 167 -41.16 15.30 -11.65
C GLY A 167 -42.50 15.67 -12.30
N ALA A 168 -43.59 15.02 -11.88
CA ALA A 168 -44.94 15.12 -12.43
C ALA A 168 -45.62 16.42 -11.97
N ILE A 169 -45.31 17.55 -12.63
CA ILE A 169 -45.67 18.88 -12.14
C ILE A 169 -47.18 19.12 -12.07
N LYS A 170 -47.98 18.57 -13.00
CA LYS A 170 -49.44 18.75 -12.98
C LYS A 170 -50.05 17.95 -11.83
N CYS A 171 -49.65 16.69 -11.70
CA CYS A 171 -50.07 15.81 -10.61
C CYS A 171 -49.64 16.36 -9.24
N PHE A 172 -48.42 16.86 -9.14
CA PHE A 172 -47.87 17.49 -7.93
C PHE A 172 -48.70 18.72 -7.51
N LYS A 173 -48.99 19.63 -8.44
CA LYS A 173 -49.81 20.82 -8.17
C LYS A 173 -51.21 20.44 -7.69
N TYR A 174 -51.82 19.41 -8.26
CA TYR A 174 -53.12 18.90 -7.82
C TYR A 174 -53.08 18.38 -6.38
N LEU A 175 -52.11 17.50 -6.06
CA LEU A 175 -51.96 16.95 -4.72
C LEU A 175 -51.66 18.03 -3.66
N LEU A 176 -50.90 19.06 -4.03
CA LEU A 176 -50.54 20.16 -3.13
C LEU A 176 -51.76 20.96 -2.63
N VAL A 177 -52.83 21.10 -3.43
CA VAL A 177 -54.07 21.79 -3.05
C VAL A 177 -54.75 21.14 -1.84
N HIS A 178 -54.48 19.85 -1.61
CA HIS A 178 -55.05 19.09 -0.50
C HIS A 178 -54.22 19.18 0.81
N ASN A 179 -53.28 20.13 0.90
CA ASN A 179 -52.42 20.37 2.06
C ASN A 179 -51.71 19.11 2.59
N PRO A 180 -50.96 18.40 1.74
CA PRO A 180 -50.27 17.19 2.16
C PRO A 180 -49.15 17.52 3.14
N ASP A 181 -48.70 16.50 3.88
CA ASP A 181 -47.47 16.57 4.64
C ASP A 181 -46.27 16.68 3.69
N LEU A 182 -45.45 17.72 3.89
CA LEU A 182 -44.25 17.99 3.09
C LEU A 182 -42.97 17.50 3.78
N GLN A 183 -43.09 16.72 4.85
CA GLN A 183 -41.95 16.07 5.49
C GLN A 183 -41.19 15.18 4.48
N ASP A 184 -39.85 15.30 4.49
CA ASP A 184 -38.90 14.55 3.64
C ASP A 184 -38.99 14.81 2.11
N ILE A 185 -39.86 15.73 1.66
CA ILE A 185 -40.10 15.99 0.24
C ILE A 185 -38.88 16.52 -0.52
N CYS A 186 -37.95 17.17 0.20
CA CYS A 186 -36.77 17.80 -0.39
C CYS A 186 -35.95 16.81 -1.22
N ASN A 187 -35.67 15.62 -0.65
CA ASN A 187 -34.90 14.59 -1.35
C ASN A 187 -35.64 14.14 -2.60
N TYR A 188 -36.94 13.84 -2.51
CA TYR A 188 -37.75 13.43 -3.65
C TYR A 188 -37.79 14.49 -4.76
N ALA A 189 -37.98 15.76 -4.42
CA ALA A 189 -37.98 16.86 -5.37
C ALA A 189 -36.62 17.05 -6.05
N VAL A 190 -35.52 16.94 -5.30
CA VAL A 190 -34.15 16.97 -5.84
C VAL A 190 -33.91 15.78 -6.77
N VAL A 191 -34.38 14.59 -6.40
CA VAL A 191 -34.30 13.38 -7.23
C VAL A 191 -35.06 13.54 -8.54
N GLY A 192 -36.29 14.05 -8.51
CA GLY A 192 -37.07 14.35 -9.71
C GLY A 192 -36.48 15.47 -10.55
N GLY A 193 -35.80 16.43 -9.89
CA GLY A 193 -35.06 17.54 -10.46
C GLY A 193 -35.88 18.43 -11.38
N ASN A 194 -37.18 18.50 -11.16
CA ASN A 194 -38.05 19.48 -11.78
C ASN A 194 -37.89 20.79 -11.01
N THR A 195 -37.24 21.79 -11.61
CA THR A 195 -36.92 23.07 -10.97
C THR A 195 -38.18 23.85 -10.57
N GLU A 196 -39.30 23.66 -11.26
CA GLU A 196 -40.57 24.27 -10.89
C GLU A 196 -41.14 23.67 -9.59
N ILE A 197 -41.08 22.35 -9.41
CA ILE A 197 -41.47 21.70 -8.15
C ILE A 197 -40.64 22.26 -6.99
N ILE A 198 -39.32 22.38 -7.18
CA ILE A 198 -38.42 22.90 -6.14
C ILE A 198 -38.73 24.37 -5.81
N ARG A 199 -39.03 25.20 -6.82
CA ARG A 199 -39.46 26.60 -6.60
C ARG A 199 -40.77 26.69 -5.81
N ILE A 200 -41.75 25.86 -6.14
CA ILE A 200 -43.03 25.79 -5.41
C ILE A 200 -42.78 25.42 -3.94
N LEU A 201 -41.92 24.43 -3.68
CA LEU A 201 -41.58 24.01 -2.32
C LEU A 201 -40.83 25.12 -1.54
N LYS A 202 -39.88 25.81 -2.18
CA LYS A 202 -39.22 26.97 -1.57
C LYS A 202 -40.24 28.06 -1.19
N GLN A 203 -41.19 28.37 -2.06
CA GLN A 203 -42.26 29.33 -1.78
C GLN A 203 -43.17 28.88 -0.62
N ALA A 204 -43.34 27.56 -0.45
CA ALA A 204 -44.04 26.96 0.68
C ALA A 204 -43.21 26.91 1.98
N GLY A 205 -41.99 27.47 2.00
CA GLY A 205 -41.12 27.53 3.17
C GLY A 205 -40.27 26.27 3.40
N VAL A 206 -40.15 25.39 2.41
CA VAL A 206 -39.35 24.17 2.52
C VAL A 206 -37.86 24.48 2.32
N ASN A 207 -37.01 24.01 3.24
CA ASN A 207 -35.57 24.24 3.23
C ASN A 207 -34.82 23.11 2.48
N PHE A 208 -33.93 23.50 1.56
CA PHE A 208 -33.12 22.58 0.75
C PHE A 208 -31.63 22.51 1.15
N ASN A 209 -31.18 23.28 2.15
CA ASN A 209 -29.76 23.44 2.51
C ASN A 209 -29.04 22.09 2.71
N ASP A 210 -29.68 21.16 3.41
CA ASP A 210 -29.09 19.84 3.73
C ASP A 210 -29.24 18.83 2.57
N THR A 211 -29.99 19.18 1.52
CA THR A 211 -30.34 18.27 0.41
C THR A 211 -29.62 18.57 -0.89
N SER A 212 -28.81 19.63 -0.95
CA SER A 212 -28.01 19.92 -2.15
C SER A 212 -27.08 18.77 -2.49
N ILE A 213 -26.55 18.03 -1.51
CA ILE A 213 -25.68 16.88 -1.78
C ILE A 213 -26.40 15.77 -2.56
N VAL A 214 -27.72 15.61 -2.34
CA VAL A 214 -28.55 14.62 -3.04
C VAL A 214 -28.54 14.86 -4.55
N SER A 215 -28.42 16.11 -5.01
CA SER A 215 -28.36 16.38 -6.45
C SER A 215 -27.09 15.81 -7.09
N LEU A 216 -25.96 15.74 -6.36
CA LEU A 216 -24.74 15.09 -6.85
C LEU A 216 -24.90 13.56 -6.93
N TYR A 217 -25.53 12.94 -5.93
CA TYR A 217 -25.85 11.51 -5.96
C TYR A 217 -26.71 11.17 -7.18
N PHE A 218 -27.66 12.05 -7.51
CA PHE A 218 -28.55 11.87 -8.66
C PHE A 218 -28.03 12.50 -9.95
N ARG A 219 -26.74 12.85 -10.05
CA ARG A 219 -26.10 13.40 -11.27
C ARG A 219 -26.84 14.61 -11.85
N ARG A 220 -27.24 15.54 -10.98
CA ARG A 220 -27.90 16.81 -11.34
C ARG A 220 -26.97 17.96 -10.99
N ASP A 221 -25.84 18.02 -11.70
CA ASP A 221 -24.77 19.00 -11.47
C ASP A 221 -25.29 20.45 -11.56
N GLU A 222 -26.12 20.75 -12.56
CA GLU A 222 -26.74 22.08 -12.71
C GLU A 222 -27.64 22.44 -11.53
N LEU A 223 -28.38 21.46 -10.99
CA LEU A 223 -29.23 21.66 -9.83
C LEU A 223 -28.41 21.84 -8.55
N PHE A 224 -27.28 21.13 -8.42
CA PHE A 224 -26.32 21.35 -7.33
C PHE A 224 -25.82 22.79 -7.33
N ASP A 225 -25.32 23.25 -8.49
CA ASP A 225 -24.77 24.60 -8.64
C ASP A 225 -25.84 25.66 -8.37
N TRP A 226 -27.08 25.44 -8.86
CA TRP A 226 -28.20 26.33 -8.58
C TRP A 226 -28.58 26.37 -7.09
N LEU A 227 -28.78 25.22 -6.43
CA LEU A 227 -29.10 25.17 -5.00
C LEU A 227 -28.00 25.82 -4.14
N ARG A 228 -26.73 25.68 -4.55
CA ARG A 228 -25.60 26.23 -3.82
C ARG A 228 -25.42 27.74 -4.02
N SER A 229 -25.65 28.24 -5.22
CA SER A 229 -25.58 29.69 -5.50
C SER A 229 -26.61 30.48 -4.68
N GLU A 230 -27.83 29.94 -4.58
CA GLU A 230 -28.91 30.56 -3.79
C GLU A 230 -28.59 30.59 -2.29
N THR A 231 -28.02 29.50 -1.75
CA THR A 231 -27.63 29.46 -0.32
C THR A 231 -26.46 30.37 0.03
N THR A 232 -25.55 30.65 -0.90
CA THR A 232 -24.48 31.63 -0.68
C THR A 232 -24.98 33.08 -0.69
N GLU A 233 -26.05 33.39 -1.43
CA GLU A 233 -26.64 34.73 -1.46
C GLU A 233 -27.42 35.03 -0.17
N ASP A 234 -28.13 34.03 0.38
CA ASP A 234 -28.84 34.15 1.66
C ASP A 234 -27.87 34.25 2.87
N ASN A 235 -26.75 33.50 2.85
CA ASN A 235 -25.77 33.50 3.94
C ASN A 235 -24.89 34.75 4.02
N ASN A 236 -24.74 35.50 2.91
CA ASN A 236 -24.01 36.77 2.90
C ASN A 236 -24.76 37.89 3.64
N GLN A 237 -26.01 37.67 4.04
CA GLN A 237 -26.78 38.62 4.86
C GLN A 237 -26.75 38.29 6.37
N GLU A 238 -26.38 37.06 6.79
CA GLU A 238 -26.52 36.65 8.20
C GLU A 238 -25.23 36.16 8.90
N ASN A 239 -24.11 35.92 8.23
CA ASN A 239 -22.92 35.34 8.91
C ASN A 239 -21.67 36.25 8.96
N GLN A 240 -21.64 37.12 9.97
CA GLN A 240 -20.43 37.70 10.56
C GLN A 240 -19.88 36.93 11.78
N ASN A 241 -20.43 35.79 12.17
CA ASN A 241 -19.94 35.03 13.32
C ASN A 241 -19.66 33.57 12.96
N GLY A 242 -18.40 33.28 12.67
CA GLY A 242 -17.92 31.92 12.45
C GLY A 242 -17.86 31.11 13.74
N ASN A 243 -18.26 29.84 13.67
CA ASN A 243 -17.34 28.71 13.84
C ASN A 243 -18.07 27.36 13.80
N GLN A 244 -17.31 26.35 13.35
CA GLN A 244 -17.46 24.93 13.69
C GLN A 244 -18.71 24.20 13.18
N ASN A 245 -18.64 23.72 11.93
CA ASN A 245 -19.34 22.50 11.49
C ASN A 245 -18.54 21.73 10.40
N GLN A 246 -17.20 21.74 10.49
CA GLN A 246 -16.36 21.04 9.50
C GLN A 246 -16.19 19.53 9.76
N ASN A 247 -16.59 19.02 10.93
CA ASN A 247 -16.31 17.63 11.31
C ASN A 247 -17.45 16.62 11.06
N GLN A 248 -18.68 17.05 10.79
CA GLN A 248 -19.77 16.11 10.45
C GLN A 248 -19.79 15.72 8.96
N ASN A 249 -19.23 16.56 8.08
CA ASN A 249 -19.19 16.29 6.64
C ASN A 249 -18.28 15.12 6.25
N HIS A 250 -17.40 14.62 7.14
CA HIS A 250 -16.42 13.59 6.78
C HIS A 250 -16.99 12.18 6.62
N ILE A 251 -18.13 11.86 7.25
CA ILE A 251 -18.78 10.54 7.18
C ILE A 251 -19.76 10.45 6.00
N GLU A 252 -20.30 11.59 5.55
CA GLU A 252 -21.17 11.70 4.38
C GLU A 252 -20.43 11.39 3.06
N TYR A 253 -19.09 11.48 3.05
CA TYR A 253 -18.25 11.11 1.89
C TYR A 253 -18.00 9.61 1.75
N SER A 254 -18.97 8.79 2.16
CA SER A 254 -19.10 7.42 1.68
C SER A 254 -19.50 7.48 0.20
N ILE A 255 -18.52 7.77 -0.66
CA ILE A 255 -18.75 8.04 -2.08
C ILE A 255 -19.21 6.79 -2.79
N THR A 256 -20.38 6.92 -3.42
CA THR A 256 -21.04 5.90 -4.22
C THR A 256 -20.46 5.84 -5.63
N GLU A 257 -20.51 4.65 -6.19
CA GLU A 257 -20.02 4.24 -7.51
C GLU A 257 -20.86 4.82 -8.66
N THR A 258 -21.21 6.09 -8.61
CA THR A 258 -22.19 6.67 -9.55
C THR A 258 -22.01 8.17 -9.75
N LEU A 259 -20.95 8.76 -9.23
CA LEU A 259 -20.63 10.15 -9.51
C LEU A 259 -20.22 10.38 -10.97
N SER A 260 -20.42 11.59 -11.50
CA SER A 260 -19.80 11.98 -12.75
C SER A 260 -18.27 11.89 -12.62
N ILE A 261 -17.54 11.63 -13.71
CA ILE A 261 -16.06 11.56 -13.69
C ILE A 261 -15.47 12.85 -13.07
N LYS A 262 -16.11 14.00 -13.32
CA LYS A 262 -15.74 15.29 -12.73
C LYS A 262 -15.91 15.32 -11.21
N ALA A 263 -16.98 14.73 -10.67
CA ALA A 263 -17.21 14.61 -9.24
C ALA A 263 -16.27 13.58 -8.61
N ILE A 264 -16.04 12.41 -9.24
CA ILE A 264 -15.02 11.44 -8.82
C ILE A 264 -13.65 12.12 -8.73
N TYR A 265 -13.22 12.81 -9.79
CA TYR A 265 -11.93 13.49 -9.86
C TYR A 265 -11.79 14.65 -8.84
N SER A 266 -12.85 15.42 -8.63
CA SER A 266 -12.84 16.51 -7.64
C SER A 266 -12.78 15.99 -6.20
N LEU A 267 -13.34 14.81 -5.95
CA LEU A 267 -13.33 14.16 -4.63
C LEU A 267 -12.07 13.33 -4.38
N THR A 268 -11.51 12.64 -5.37
CA THR A 268 -10.23 11.93 -5.25
C THR A 268 -9.07 12.87 -4.93
N LYS A 269 -9.12 14.13 -5.43
CA LYS A 269 -8.17 15.18 -5.03
C LYS A 269 -8.24 15.56 -3.56
N LYS A 270 -9.39 15.34 -2.90
CA LYS A 270 -9.66 15.75 -1.52
C LYS A 270 -9.71 14.59 -0.53
N ASN A 271 -9.86 13.35 -1.00
CA ASN A 271 -9.97 12.17 -0.15
C ASN A 271 -9.18 10.98 -0.76
N PRO A 272 -8.06 10.57 -0.13
CA PRO A 272 -7.20 9.51 -0.67
C PRO A 272 -7.73 8.07 -0.45
N LEU A 273 -8.89 7.89 0.19
CA LEU A 273 -9.41 6.58 0.63
C LEU A 273 -10.79 6.25 0.02
N LEU A 274 -10.91 6.30 -1.31
CA LEU A 274 -12.17 6.00 -1.99
C LEU A 274 -12.23 4.54 -2.46
N CYS A 275 -13.33 3.84 -2.14
CA CYS A 275 -13.64 2.52 -2.67
C CYS A 275 -14.34 2.68 -4.03
N ILE A 276 -13.62 2.47 -5.13
CA ILE A 276 -14.14 2.56 -6.51
C ILE A 276 -14.06 1.19 -7.19
N ASN A 277 -14.20 0.11 -6.39
CA ASN A 277 -13.99 -1.26 -6.85
C ASN A 277 -14.92 -1.62 -8.01
N ASP A 278 -16.19 -1.24 -7.96
CA ASP A 278 -17.15 -1.62 -9.00
C ASP A 278 -16.81 -0.99 -10.36
N TRP A 279 -16.61 0.33 -10.43
CA TRP A 279 -16.25 0.97 -11.70
C TRP A 279 -14.92 0.50 -12.23
N LEU A 280 -13.92 0.37 -11.35
CA LEU A 280 -12.62 -0.12 -11.77
C LEU A 280 -12.73 -1.56 -12.30
N SER A 281 -13.58 -2.41 -11.69
CA SER A 281 -13.86 -3.77 -12.19
C SER A 281 -14.55 -3.74 -13.55
N VAL A 282 -15.59 -2.93 -13.69
CA VAL A 282 -16.39 -2.82 -14.91
C VAL A 282 -15.57 -2.27 -16.08
N PHE A 283 -14.79 -1.22 -15.86
CA PHE A 283 -13.85 -0.70 -16.87
C PHE A 283 -12.75 -1.70 -17.22
N THR A 284 -12.27 -2.48 -16.24
CA THR A 284 -11.29 -3.53 -16.50
C THR A 284 -11.87 -4.64 -17.39
N LEU A 285 -13.12 -5.05 -17.13
CA LEU A 285 -13.80 -6.10 -17.91
C LEU A 285 -14.06 -5.68 -19.37
N ASP A 286 -14.32 -4.40 -19.62
CA ASP A 286 -14.47 -3.85 -20.97
C ASP A 286 -13.13 -3.42 -21.62
N GLY A 287 -12.00 -3.59 -20.93
CA GLY A 287 -10.68 -3.23 -21.46
C GLY A 287 -10.44 -1.72 -21.61
N LEU A 288 -11.16 -0.89 -20.84
CA LEU A 288 -11.04 0.58 -20.84
C LEU A 288 -9.80 1.03 -20.05
N VAL A 289 -8.61 0.88 -20.65
CA VAL A 289 -7.31 1.09 -19.99
C VAL A 289 -7.15 2.49 -19.39
N GLU A 290 -7.47 3.56 -20.13
CA GLU A 290 -7.24 4.94 -19.66
C GLU A 290 -8.10 5.31 -18.42
N PRO A 291 -9.41 4.99 -18.38
CA PRO A 291 -10.19 5.11 -17.14
C PRO A 291 -9.64 4.30 -15.96
N VAL A 292 -9.17 3.07 -16.20
CA VAL A 292 -8.57 2.21 -15.16
C VAL A 292 -7.29 2.84 -14.60
N ARG A 293 -6.42 3.37 -15.46
CA ARG A 293 -5.19 4.08 -15.05
C ARG A 293 -5.49 5.32 -14.22
N GLU A 294 -6.48 6.11 -14.61
CA GLU A 294 -6.80 7.33 -13.85
C GLU A 294 -7.42 7.01 -12.49
N LEU A 295 -8.34 6.05 -12.42
CA LEU A 295 -8.97 5.65 -11.15
C LEU A 295 -7.99 4.96 -10.20
N SER A 296 -7.11 4.10 -10.71
CA SER A 296 -6.14 3.35 -9.90
C SER A 296 -5.20 4.24 -9.10
N LYS A 297 -4.96 5.49 -9.52
CA LYS A 297 -4.15 6.48 -8.77
C LYS A 297 -4.71 6.78 -7.38
N ASN A 298 -6.02 6.65 -7.18
CA ASN A 298 -6.71 7.16 -6.00
C ASN A 298 -7.72 6.20 -5.35
N CYS A 299 -7.73 4.92 -5.75
CA CYS A 299 -8.68 3.95 -5.21
C CYS A 299 -8.05 2.92 -4.27
N MET A 300 -8.87 2.42 -3.35
CA MET A 300 -8.65 1.10 -2.74
C MET A 300 -9.13 0.01 -3.71
N PHE A 301 -8.51 -1.17 -3.62
CA PHE A 301 -8.80 -2.27 -4.53
C PHE A 301 -8.98 -3.62 -3.78
N SER A 302 -9.90 -4.45 -4.26
CA SER A 302 -10.07 -5.83 -3.80
C SER A 302 -9.01 -6.76 -4.42
N ASN A 303 -8.78 -7.92 -3.79
CA ASN A 303 -7.91 -8.95 -4.36
C ASN A 303 -8.38 -9.37 -5.76
N SER A 304 -9.68 -9.65 -5.93
CA SER A 304 -10.23 -10.10 -7.22
C SER A 304 -9.96 -9.09 -8.33
N LEU A 305 -10.15 -7.80 -8.04
CA LEU A 305 -9.90 -6.72 -8.98
C LEU A 305 -8.42 -6.61 -9.36
N PHE A 306 -7.50 -6.70 -8.39
CA PHE A 306 -6.07 -6.69 -8.67
C PHE A 306 -5.69 -7.75 -9.71
N PHE A 307 -6.26 -8.95 -9.59
CA PHE A 307 -5.94 -10.08 -10.47
C PHE A 307 -6.69 -10.06 -11.82
N LEU A 308 -7.64 -9.14 -12.02
CA LEU A 308 -8.26 -8.88 -13.31
C LEU A 308 -7.44 -7.90 -14.16
N ILE A 309 -6.70 -6.98 -13.52
CA ILE A 309 -5.95 -5.92 -14.20
C ILE A 309 -4.64 -6.47 -14.77
N ARG A 310 -4.39 -6.22 -16.07
CA ARG A 310 -3.14 -6.61 -16.75
C ARG A 310 -2.24 -5.42 -17.11
N ASP A 311 -2.75 -4.20 -16.98
CA ASP A 311 -2.00 -2.98 -17.25
C ASP A 311 -1.04 -2.66 -16.10
N GLU A 312 0.26 -2.61 -16.40
CA GLU A 312 1.31 -2.42 -15.40
C GLU A 312 1.24 -1.06 -14.70
N GLU A 313 0.89 0.01 -15.42
CA GLU A 313 0.73 1.35 -14.84
C GLU A 313 -0.39 1.34 -13.79
N SER A 314 -1.53 0.73 -14.11
CA SER A 314 -2.65 0.57 -13.19
C SER A 314 -2.26 -0.27 -11.96
N LEU A 315 -1.57 -1.39 -12.15
CA LEU A 315 -1.10 -2.20 -11.01
C LEU A 315 -0.09 -1.43 -10.13
N ASN A 316 0.82 -0.66 -10.74
CA ASN A 316 1.74 0.20 -10.00
C ASN A 316 0.99 1.23 -9.15
N ASN A 317 0.01 1.93 -9.74
CA ASN A 317 -0.81 2.91 -9.04
C ASN A 317 -1.50 2.31 -7.80
N LEU A 318 -2.06 1.10 -7.94
CA LEU A 318 -2.69 0.37 -6.85
C LEU A 318 -1.67 0.01 -5.74
N LEU A 319 -0.49 -0.49 -6.11
CA LEU A 319 0.52 -0.95 -5.15
C LEU A 319 1.26 0.20 -4.43
N LEU A 320 1.37 1.37 -5.05
CA LEU A 320 2.03 2.55 -4.45
C LEU A 320 1.44 2.89 -3.07
N LYS A 321 0.12 2.76 -2.92
CA LYS A 321 -0.60 3.02 -1.67
C LYS A 321 -0.82 1.78 -0.79
N ALA A 322 -0.55 0.57 -1.30
CA ALA A 322 -0.78 -0.67 -0.57
C ALA A 322 0.16 -0.84 0.64
N PRO A 323 -0.34 -1.19 1.84
CA PRO A 323 0.52 -1.50 2.99
C PRO A 323 1.25 -2.83 2.78
N GLN A 324 2.46 -2.99 3.36
CA GLN A 324 3.29 -4.19 3.16
C GLN A 324 2.56 -5.49 3.51
N LYS A 325 1.77 -5.50 4.59
CA LYS A 325 0.97 -6.67 4.98
C LYS A 325 0.00 -7.12 3.88
N TYR A 326 -0.60 -6.16 3.16
CA TYR A 326 -1.48 -6.45 2.04
C TYR A 326 -0.68 -6.89 0.80
N PHE A 327 0.47 -6.28 0.55
CA PHE A 327 1.41 -6.72 -0.50
C PHE A 327 1.78 -8.21 -0.35
N ASN A 328 2.15 -8.64 0.86
CA ASN A 328 2.45 -10.04 1.16
C ASN A 328 1.23 -10.95 0.93
N LYS A 329 0.02 -10.49 1.29
CA LYS A 329 -1.23 -11.21 1.02
C LYS A 329 -1.46 -11.40 -0.48
N LEU A 330 -1.14 -10.40 -1.31
CA LEU A 330 -1.23 -10.52 -2.78
C LEU A 330 -0.22 -11.54 -3.32
N ILE A 331 1.01 -11.59 -2.81
CA ILE A 331 1.99 -12.62 -3.19
C ILE A 331 1.47 -14.02 -2.85
N SER A 332 1.05 -14.25 -1.61
CA SER A 332 0.49 -15.55 -1.19
C SER A 332 -0.73 -15.95 -2.04
N TYR A 333 -1.61 -14.99 -2.32
CA TYR A 333 -2.78 -15.25 -3.17
C TYR A 333 -2.36 -15.59 -4.61
N SER A 334 -1.37 -14.89 -5.16
CA SER A 334 -0.82 -15.15 -6.50
C SER A 334 -0.26 -16.57 -6.62
N ILE A 335 0.43 -17.04 -5.58
CA ILE A 335 0.95 -18.41 -5.52
C ILE A 335 -0.19 -19.43 -5.43
N SER A 336 -1.16 -19.19 -4.53
CA SER A 336 -2.27 -20.12 -4.31
C SER A 336 -3.21 -20.28 -5.51
N LYS A 337 -3.32 -19.25 -6.36
CA LYS A 337 -4.20 -19.19 -7.53
C LYS A 337 -3.43 -19.24 -8.86
N GLU A 338 -2.12 -19.47 -8.82
CA GLU A 338 -1.25 -19.58 -9.98
C GLU A 338 -1.25 -18.33 -10.90
N TYR A 339 -1.39 -17.14 -10.32
CA TYR A 339 -1.34 -15.87 -11.05
C TYR A 339 0.10 -15.43 -11.35
N LEU A 340 0.79 -16.17 -12.22
CA LEU A 340 2.22 -15.97 -12.51
C LEU A 340 2.59 -14.57 -12.98
N PHE A 341 1.77 -13.95 -13.84
CA PHE A 341 1.97 -12.57 -14.29
C PHE A 341 2.02 -11.60 -13.11
N HIS A 342 1.04 -11.68 -12.21
CA HIS A 342 0.96 -10.80 -11.05
C HIS A 342 2.06 -11.11 -10.03
N LEU A 343 2.42 -12.38 -9.86
CA LEU A 343 3.54 -12.76 -9.01
C LEU A 343 4.85 -12.15 -9.50
N ARG A 344 5.15 -12.27 -10.81
CA ARG A 344 6.29 -11.61 -11.45
C ARG A 344 6.24 -10.10 -11.25
N PHE A 345 5.10 -9.47 -11.53
CA PHE A 345 4.92 -8.04 -11.34
C PHE A 345 5.21 -7.60 -9.88
N LEU A 346 4.69 -8.35 -8.90
CA LEU A 346 4.89 -8.07 -7.48
C LEU A 346 6.37 -8.20 -7.06
N ILE A 347 7.13 -9.16 -7.59
CA ILE A 347 8.55 -9.32 -7.21
C ILE A 347 9.46 -8.25 -7.84
N HIS A 348 9.08 -7.69 -8.99
CA HIS A 348 9.82 -6.61 -9.67
C HIS A 348 9.39 -5.21 -9.24
N HIS A 349 8.29 -5.10 -8.48
CA HIS A 349 7.79 -3.81 -8.01
C HIS A 349 8.77 -3.15 -7.03
N PRO A 350 8.97 -1.81 -7.06
CA PRO A 350 9.91 -1.11 -6.15
C PRO A 350 9.63 -1.30 -4.65
N LYS A 351 8.37 -1.59 -4.28
CA LYS A 351 7.96 -1.90 -2.89
C LYS A 351 8.16 -3.38 -2.51
N PHE A 352 8.71 -4.19 -3.41
CA PHE A 352 9.09 -5.56 -3.09
C PHE A 352 10.22 -5.56 -2.05
N ASP A 353 9.81 -5.58 -0.79
CA ASP A 353 10.69 -5.67 0.35
C ASP A 353 10.78 -7.13 0.78
N TYR A 354 11.67 -7.87 0.13
CA TYR A 354 11.85 -9.30 0.37
C TYR A 354 12.28 -9.62 1.80
N ILE A 355 12.82 -8.65 2.55
CA ILE A 355 13.16 -8.79 3.98
C ILE A 355 11.89 -9.00 4.82
N LYS A 356 10.78 -8.36 4.42
CA LYS A 356 9.48 -8.45 5.12
C LYS A 356 8.60 -9.59 4.62
N ILE A 357 9.09 -10.43 3.70
CA ILE A 357 8.33 -11.57 3.17
C ILE A 357 8.53 -12.77 4.09
N ASP A 358 7.43 -13.46 4.39
CA ASP A 358 7.45 -14.69 5.17
C ASP A 358 8.33 -15.75 4.47
N LYS A 359 9.25 -16.38 5.21
CA LYS A 359 10.15 -17.44 4.69
C LYS A 359 9.38 -18.59 4.04
N ASN A 360 8.16 -18.87 4.50
CA ASN A 360 7.28 -19.87 3.91
C ASN A 360 6.88 -19.51 2.48
N ILE A 361 6.63 -18.23 2.19
CA ILE A 361 6.29 -17.74 0.86
C ILE A 361 7.48 -17.94 -0.10
N ILE A 362 8.68 -17.57 0.31
CA ILE A 362 9.90 -17.76 -0.51
C ILE A 362 10.15 -19.23 -0.79
N THR A 363 9.97 -20.08 0.23
CA THR A 363 10.09 -21.54 0.10
C THR A 363 9.05 -22.09 -0.87
N GLU A 364 7.80 -21.61 -0.80
CA GLU A 364 6.74 -22.02 -1.72
C GLU A 364 7.03 -21.59 -3.16
N ILE A 365 7.58 -20.38 -3.38
CA ILE A 365 8.02 -19.91 -4.70
C ILE A 365 9.16 -20.79 -5.23
N ASN A 366 10.18 -21.12 -4.43
CA ASN A 366 11.27 -22.01 -4.86
C ASN A 366 10.74 -23.40 -5.27
N ASN A 367 9.79 -23.94 -4.51
CA ASN A 367 9.25 -25.28 -4.75
C ASN A 367 8.33 -25.33 -5.98
N ARG A 368 7.55 -24.27 -6.26
CA ARG A 368 6.55 -24.27 -7.34
C ARG A 368 7.02 -23.56 -8.61
N TYR A 369 7.80 -22.49 -8.49
CA TYR A 369 8.12 -21.56 -9.57
C TYR A 369 9.61 -21.20 -9.58
N LYS A 370 10.45 -22.20 -9.92
CA LYS A 370 11.91 -22.08 -9.87
C LYS A 370 12.45 -20.87 -10.63
N ASN A 371 11.91 -20.59 -11.83
CA ASN A 371 12.27 -19.42 -12.63
C ASN A 371 12.02 -18.07 -11.91
N ILE A 372 10.88 -17.93 -11.21
CA ILE A 372 10.55 -16.72 -10.44
C ILE A 372 11.47 -16.63 -9.21
N TYR A 373 11.78 -17.76 -8.58
CA TYR A 373 12.77 -17.79 -7.50
C TYR A 373 14.14 -17.31 -7.97
N ASP A 374 14.59 -17.77 -9.14
CA ASP A 374 15.88 -17.34 -9.71
C ASP A 374 15.89 -15.84 -10.04
N GLU A 375 14.74 -15.27 -10.46
CA GLU A 375 14.58 -13.81 -10.60
C GLU A 375 14.70 -13.07 -9.25
N ILE A 376 14.08 -13.60 -8.18
CA ILE A 376 14.26 -13.06 -6.82
C ILE A 376 15.73 -13.13 -6.40
N GLN A 377 16.42 -14.23 -6.70
CA GLN A 377 17.85 -14.39 -6.43
C GLN A 377 18.68 -13.34 -7.17
N ALA A 378 18.35 -13.04 -8.42
CA ALA A 378 19.00 -11.99 -9.20
C ALA A 378 18.78 -10.60 -8.59
N ILE A 379 17.55 -10.30 -8.13
CA ILE A 379 17.21 -9.03 -7.44
C ILE A 379 17.96 -8.91 -6.10
N ILE A 380 18.08 -10.01 -5.35
CA ILE A 380 18.84 -10.02 -4.09
C ILE A 380 20.33 -9.84 -4.37
N SER A 381 20.83 -10.47 -5.44
CA SER A 381 22.24 -10.40 -5.82
C SER A 381 22.63 -9.04 -6.41
N SER A 382 21.68 -8.27 -6.95
CA SER A 382 21.94 -6.91 -7.48
C SER A 382 22.04 -5.84 -6.38
N VAL A 383 21.89 -6.21 -5.11
CA VAL A 383 22.03 -5.30 -3.98
C VAL A 383 23.49 -4.88 -3.81
N ILE A 384 23.74 -3.57 -3.93
CA ILE A 384 25.09 -2.96 -3.81
C ILE A 384 25.26 -2.21 -2.47
N SER A 385 24.20 -2.03 -1.67
CA SER A 385 24.30 -1.33 -0.37
C SER A 385 24.69 -2.31 0.76
N PRO A 386 25.76 -2.00 1.53
CA PRO A 386 26.17 -2.82 2.67
C PRO A 386 25.10 -2.95 3.76
N GLU A 387 24.33 -1.88 4.00
CA GLU A 387 23.21 -1.87 4.96
C GLU A 387 22.13 -2.88 4.57
N LYS A 388 21.79 -2.91 3.27
CA LYS A 388 20.78 -3.83 2.76
C LYS A 388 21.33 -5.26 2.74
N ALA A 389 22.59 -5.48 2.36
CA ALA A 389 23.23 -6.78 2.49
C ALA A 389 23.28 -7.28 3.94
N TYR A 390 23.47 -6.40 4.92
CA TYR A 390 23.41 -6.74 6.34
C TYR A 390 22.02 -7.21 6.75
N GLN A 391 20.98 -6.47 6.36
CA GLN A 391 19.60 -6.91 6.59
C GLN A 391 19.29 -8.23 5.91
N ASN A 392 19.78 -8.44 4.69
CA ASN A 392 19.63 -9.70 3.96
C ASN A 392 20.25 -10.86 4.75
N PHE A 393 21.45 -10.66 5.28
CA PHE A 393 22.17 -11.68 6.02
C PHE A 393 21.39 -12.10 7.27
N LEU A 394 20.90 -11.12 8.06
CA LEU A 394 20.07 -11.38 9.25
C LEU A 394 18.79 -12.18 8.94
N HIS A 395 18.25 -12.03 7.73
CA HIS A 395 17.05 -12.74 7.29
C HIS A 395 17.35 -14.09 6.62
N ASN A 396 18.61 -14.57 6.67
CA ASN A 396 19.11 -15.78 6.00
C ASN A 396 18.98 -15.74 4.48
N LEU A 397 19.02 -14.54 3.89
CA LEU A 397 18.98 -14.38 2.44
C LEU A 397 20.40 -14.48 1.85
N PRO A 398 20.50 -14.85 0.56
CA PRO A 398 21.78 -14.90 -0.12
C PRO A 398 22.41 -13.50 -0.22
N ILE A 399 23.74 -13.46 -0.17
CA ILE A 399 24.54 -12.24 -0.31
C ILE A 399 25.44 -12.42 -1.53
N ASN A 400 25.50 -11.39 -2.37
CA ASN A 400 26.45 -11.37 -3.48
C ASN A 400 27.88 -11.38 -2.93
N GLU A 401 28.72 -12.29 -3.40
CA GLU A 401 30.10 -12.43 -2.93
C GLU A 401 30.90 -11.12 -3.04
N ASN A 402 30.59 -10.31 -4.06
CA ASN A 402 31.27 -9.03 -4.30
C ASN A 402 31.01 -7.98 -3.21
N ILE A 403 29.92 -8.09 -2.44
CA ILE A 403 29.59 -7.14 -1.35
C ILE A 403 29.97 -7.68 0.03
N VAL A 404 30.45 -8.92 0.15
CA VAL A 404 30.75 -9.54 1.45
C VAL A 404 31.78 -8.72 2.24
N PHE A 405 32.78 -8.16 1.54
CA PHE A 405 33.77 -7.29 2.16
C PHE A 405 33.15 -6.02 2.77
N ASP A 406 32.32 -5.32 2.00
CA ASP A 406 31.67 -4.10 2.49
C ASP A 406 30.64 -4.40 3.59
N LEU A 407 29.95 -5.54 3.51
CA LEU A 407 29.09 -6.06 4.57
C LEU A 407 29.88 -6.28 5.86
N MET A 408 31.04 -6.92 5.79
CA MET A 408 31.91 -7.10 6.95
C MET A 408 32.33 -5.77 7.57
N LYS A 409 32.74 -4.80 6.74
CA LYS A 409 33.06 -3.43 7.19
C LYS A 409 31.87 -2.77 7.86
N HIS A 410 30.68 -2.90 7.28
CA HIS A 410 29.46 -2.36 7.86
C HIS A 410 29.15 -2.95 9.24
N CYS A 411 29.29 -4.27 9.42
CA CYS A 411 29.12 -4.92 10.72
C CYS A 411 30.05 -4.31 11.78
N ILE A 412 31.32 -4.07 11.42
CA ILE A 412 32.30 -3.44 12.32
C ILE A 412 31.90 -2.00 12.66
N GLN A 413 31.49 -1.20 11.66
CA GLN A 413 31.09 0.19 11.84
C GLN A 413 29.90 0.36 12.80
N ILE A 414 28.97 -0.59 12.81
CA ILE A 414 27.82 -0.59 13.74
C ILE A 414 28.10 -1.38 15.03
N ASN A 415 29.35 -1.82 15.25
CA ASN A 415 29.79 -2.63 16.40
C ASN A 415 29.05 -3.97 16.57
N ASP A 416 28.59 -4.60 15.48
CA ASP A 416 27.97 -5.93 15.50
C ASP A 416 28.99 -7.02 15.12
N ILE A 417 29.86 -7.33 16.10
CA ILE A 417 30.93 -8.33 15.95
C ILE A 417 30.38 -9.75 15.84
N LEU A 418 29.20 -10.03 16.42
CA LEU A 418 28.57 -11.35 16.32
C LEU A 418 28.18 -11.64 14.87
N THR A 419 27.48 -10.72 14.21
CA THR A 419 27.12 -10.87 12.81
C THR A 419 28.36 -10.91 11.91
N TYR A 420 29.39 -10.10 12.19
CA TYR A 420 30.67 -10.19 11.48
C TYR A 420 31.26 -11.61 11.51
N ASN A 421 31.28 -12.25 12.69
CA ASN A 421 31.82 -13.60 12.86
C ASN A 421 30.98 -14.66 12.11
N GLU A 422 29.66 -14.50 12.08
CA GLU A 422 28.79 -15.38 11.29
C GLU A 422 29.02 -15.20 9.79
N VAL A 423 29.16 -13.95 9.32
CA VAL A 423 29.48 -13.63 7.91
C VAL A 423 30.83 -14.21 7.54
N SER A 424 31.87 -14.01 8.36
CA SER A 424 33.23 -14.47 8.10
C SER A 424 33.34 -15.99 8.02
N LYS A 425 32.59 -16.70 8.88
CA LYS A 425 32.49 -18.15 8.85
C LYS A 425 31.73 -18.65 7.63
N LYS A 426 30.57 -18.05 7.32
CA LYS A 426 29.72 -18.47 6.20
C LYS A 426 30.38 -18.23 4.84
N TYR A 427 31.12 -17.12 4.71
CA TYR A 427 31.77 -16.70 3.46
C TYR A 427 33.29 -16.89 3.50
N SER A 428 33.77 -17.86 4.28
CA SER A 428 35.21 -18.15 4.39
C SER A 428 35.84 -18.64 3.08
N TYR A 429 35.05 -18.98 2.07
CA TYR A 429 35.50 -19.43 0.76
C TYR A 429 35.72 -18.25 -0.23
N VAL A 430 35.24 -17.04 0.10
CA VAL A 430 35.42 -15.85 -0.73
C VAL A 430 36.90 -15.45 -0.73
N ASN A 431 37.45 -15.15 -1.92
CA ASN A 431 38.84 -14.79 -2.11
C ASN A 431 39.04 -13.28 -1.92
N PHE A 432 39.42 -12.86 -0.72
CA PHE A 432 39.73 -11.46 -0.41
C PHE A 432 41.12 -11.07 -0.92
N SER A 433 41.28 -9.84 -1.41
CA SER A 433 42.61 -9.30 -1.72
C SER A 433 43.42 -9.08 -0.43
N LEU A 434 44.74 -8.99 -0.55
CA LEU A 434 45.58 -8.73 0.62
C LEU A 434 45.26 -7.36 1.23
N GLU A 435 45.03 -6.35 0.39
CA GLU A 435 44.65 -5.00 0.80
C GLU A 435 43.34 -5.01 1.59
N GLN A 436 42.34 -5.78 1.15
CA GLN A 436 41.07 -5.95 1.86
C GLN A 436 41.27 -6.56 3.25
N LEU A 437 42.06 -7.63 3.36
CA LEU A 437 42.34 -8.28 4.65
C LEU A 437 43.08 -7.34 5.61
N LEU A 438 44.07 -6.59 5.10
CA LEU A 438 44.77 -5.56 5.86
C LEU A 438 43.87 -4.39 6.25
N GLU A 439 42.90 -4.04 5.41
CA GLU A 439 41.90 -3.02 5.72
C GLU A 439 40.98 -3.47 6.86
N LEU A 440 40.50 -4.72 6.88
CA LEU A 440 39.69 -5.24 8.01
C LEU A 440 40.44 -5.12 9.35
N LEU A 441 41.72 -5.47 9.36
CA LEU A 441 42.58 -5.35 10.55
C LEU A 441 42.65 -3.91 11.05
N LYS A 442 42.78 -2.94 10.13
CA LYS A 442 42.79 -1.50 10.46
C LYS A 442 41.45 -1.01 11.01
N PHE A 443 40.34 -1.57 10.52
CA PHE A 443 39.00 -1.20 10.98
C PHE A 443 38.73 -1.70 12.40
N SER A 444 39.16 -2.93 12.72
CA SER A 444 38.97 -3.48 14.05
C SER A 444 39.90 -4.66 14.34
N PRO A 445 40.56 -4.68 15.51
CA PRO A 445 41.40 -5.81 15.92
C PRO A 445 40.59 -7.11 16.10
N PHE A 446 39.26 -7.03 16.34
CA PHE A 446 38.41 -8.23 16.44
C PHE A 446 38.35 -9.05 15.14
N THR A 447 38.74 -8.46 14.00
CA THR A 447 38.82 -9.16 12.71
C THR A 447 40.05 -10.06 12.59
N TRP A 448 40.99 -9.98 13.54
CA TRP A 448 42.33 -10.58 13.42
C TRP A 448 42.29 -12.09 13.16
N SER A 449 41.47 -12.84 13.90
CA SER A 449 41.40 -14.30 13.74
C SER A 449 41.02 -14.73 12.32
N PHE A 450 40.10 -14.01 11.68
CA PHE A 450 39.71 -14.26 10.29
C PHE A 450 40.77 -13.79 9.30
N ALA A 451 41.21 -12.53 9.44
CA ALA A 451 42.11 -11.90 8.49
C ALA A 451 43.50 -12.57 8.48
N SER A 452 44.06 -12.88 9.66
CA SER A 452 45.38 -13.51 9.79
C SER A 452 45.41 -14.89 9.14
N LYS A 453 44.39 -15.71 9.38
CA LYS A 453 44.24 -17.01 8.72
C LYS A 453 44.23 -16.89 7.20
N LYS A 454 43.46 -15.94 6.66
CA LYS A 454 43.37 -15.70 5.22
C LYS A 454 44.64 -15.13 4.60
N ILE A 455 45.39 -14.31 5.33
CA ILE A 455 46.69 -13.78 4.90
C ILE A 455 47.72 -14.92 4.86
N VAL A 456 47.75 -15.78 5.87
CA VAL A 456 48.69 -16.92 5.92
C VAL A 456 48.41 -17.93 4.80
N GLU A 457 47.14 -18.17 4.47
CA GLU A 457 46.74 -18.99 3.32
C GLU A 457 47.30 -18.48 1.97
N LYS A 458 47.68 -17.20 1.88
CA LYS A 458 48.21 -16.56 0.66
C LYS A 458 49.74 -16.50 0.59
N GLU A 459 50.43 -17.19 1.51
CA GLU A 459 51.89 -17.11 1.74
C GLU A 459 52.33 -15.70 2.19
N PRO A 460 52.57 -15.48 3.49
CA PRO A 460 52.98 -14.17 3.97
C PRO A 460 54.40 -13.86 3.50
N ASP A 461 54.58 -12.75 2.77
CA ASP A 461 55.89 -12.11 2.69
C ASP A 461 56.17 -11.32 3.97
N GLY A 462 57.40 -10.83 4.15
CA GLY A 462 57.74 -10.02 5.32
C GLY A 462 56.86 -8.76 5.46
N SER A 463 56.28 -8.27 4.36
CA SER A 463 55.52 -7.01 4.33
C SER A 463 54.19 -7.09 5.09
N VAL A 464 53.58 -8.27 5.20
CA VAL A 464 52.31 -8.47 5.92
C VAL A 464 52.49 -8.76 7.41
N CYS A 465 53.70 -9.13 7.83
CA CYS A 465 54.00 -9.47 9.22
C CYS A 465 53.86 -8.25 10.16
N ILE A 466 54.23 -7.06 9.69
CA ILE A 466 54.11 -5.81 10.45
C ILE A 466 52.64 -5.48 10.72
N PRO A 467 51.73 -5.38 9.72
CA PRO A 467 50.31 -5.18 9.99
C PRO A 467 49.67 -6.26 10.88
N LEU A 468 50.03 -7.54 10.71
CA LEU A 468 49.52 -8.63 11.54
C LEU A 468 49.90 -8.47 13.00
N THR A 469 51.13 -7.99 13.25
CA THR A 469 51.60 -7.69 14.60
C THR A 469 50.93 -6.42 15.13
N ARG A 470 50.81 -5.39 14.31
CA ARG A 470 50.22 -4.11 14.69
C ARG A 470 48.78 -4.24 15.16
N TYR A 471 47.95 -5.02 14.47
CA TYR A 471 46.54 -5.16 14.82
C TYR A 471 46.23 -6.46 15.58
N TYR A 472 47.24 -7.02 16.24
CA TYR A 472 47.09 -8.29 16.96
C TYR A 472 46.01 -8.23 18.02
N PHE A 473 45.09 -9.19 17.97
CA PHE A 473 44.05 -9.38 18.98
C PHE A 473 44.16 -10.76 19.60
N ILE A 474 44.10 -10.82 20.93
CA ILE A 474 44.18 -12.07 21.67
C ILE A 474 42.80 -12.76 21.60
N SER A 475 42.75 -13.88 20.89
CA SER A 475 41.61 -14.79 20.83
C SER A 475 42.07 -16.21 21.17
N GLU A 476 41.18 -17.00 21.79
CA GLU A 476 41.42 -18.42 22.07
C GLU A 476 41.73 -19.21 20.79
N ASP A 477 41.24 -18.73 19.64
CA ASP A 477 41.35 -19.39 18.33
C ASP A 477 42.59 -18.97 17.51
N ASN A 478 43.54 -18.23 18.09
CA ASN A 478 44.68 -17.69 17.33
C ASN A 478 45.64 -18.78 16.79
N GLY A 479 45.61 -20.00 17.33
CA GLY A 479 46.43 -21.12 16.86
C GLY A 479 47.93 -20.82 16.89
N ILE A 480 48.67 -21.36 15.90
CA ILE A 480 50.15 -21.19 15.78
C ILE A 480 50.58 -19.95 14.98
N ILE A 481 49.62 -19.28 14.31
CA ILE A 481 49.90 -18.13 13.42
C ILE A 481 50.68 -17.02 14.13
N PRO A 482 50.33 -16.60 15.36
CA PRO A 482 51.09 -15.57 16.06
C PRO A 482 52.56 -15.91 16.24
N ALA A 483 52.87 -17.17 16.60
CA ALA A 483 54.23 -17.61 16.82
C ALA A 483 55.05 -17.64 15.51
N GLN A 484 54.43 -18.04 14.40
CA GLN A 484 55.07 -18.02 13.07
C GLN A 484 55.39 -16.60 12.61
N VAL A 485 54.44 -15.68 12.74
CA VAL A 485 54.65 -14.26 12.38
C VAL A 485 55.75 -13.66 13.27
N ALA A 486 55.73 -13.95 14.57
CA ALA A 486 56.74 -13.47 15.49
C ALA A 486 58.15 -13.99 15.14
N ASP A 487 58.28 -15.29 14.83
CA ASP A 487 59.55 -15.91 14.44
C ASP A 487 60.13 -15.29 13.15
N ILE A 488 59.29 -15.00 12.14
CA ILE A 488 59.71 -14.32 10.92
C ILE A 488 60.29 -12.93 11.24
N ILE A 489 59.57 -12.13 12.04
CA ILE A 489 60.02 -10.78 12.42
C ILE A 489 61.31 -10.85 13.25
N MET A 490 61.43 -11.80 14.19
CA MET A 490 62.63 -11.94 15.03
C MET A 490 63.87 -12.39 14.26
N LYS A 491 63.72 -12.97 13.07
CA LYS A 491 64.84 -13.36 12.20
C LYS A 491 65.23 -12.31 11.17
N ASP A 492 64.39 -11.30 10.94
CA ASP A 492 64.62 -10.27 9.91
C ASP A 492 64.87 -8.88 10.51
N PRO A 493 66.12 -8.39 10.52
CA PRO A 493 66.47 -7.06 11.02
C PRO A 493 65.78 -5.90 10.28
N GLU A 494 65.43 -6.08 9.00
CA GLU A 494 64.74 -5.05 8.22
C GLU A 494 63.31 -4.86 8.74
N LEU A 495 62.59 -5.96 9.00
CA LEU A 495 61.27 -5.91 9.62
C LEU A 495 61.33 -5.35 11.04
N GLN A 496 62.33 -5.73 11.83
CA GLN A 496 62.54 -5.20 13.18
C GLN A 496 62.70 -3.68 13.19
N SER A 497 63.36 -3.12 12.18
CA SER A 497 63.57 -1.68 12.06
C SER A 497 62.28 -0.88 11.82
N GLN A 498 61.22 -1.53 11.32
CA GLN A 498 59.91 -0.94 11.02
C GLN A 498 58.91 -1.01 12.18
N LEU A 499 59.24 -1.76 13.25
CA LEU A 499 58.36 -1.90 14.41
C LEU A 499 58.29 -0.61 15.22
N THR A 500 57.10 -0.32 15.73
CA THR A 500 56.82 0.73 16.71
C THR A 500 56.77 0.13 18.12
N ALA A 501 56.71 0.99 19.15
CA ALA A 501 56.51 0.53 20.53
C ALA A 501 55.25 -0.33 20.69
N TYR A 502 54.16 0.06 20.00
CA TYR A 502 52.91 -0.70 19.95
C TYR A 502 53.09 -2.10 19.37
N ASP A 503 53.81 -2.19 18.24
CA ASP A 503 54.07 -3.48 17.60
C ASP A 503 54.89 -4.40 18.51
N CYS A 504 55.86 -3.86 19.26
CA CYS A 504 56.65 -4.64 20.21
C CYS A 504 55.82 -5.20 21.38
N ILE A 505 54.82 -4.45 21.86
CA ILE A 505 53.89 -4.92 22.91
C ILE A 505 53.03 -6.08 22.39
N ASN A 506 52.53 -5.95 21.16
CA ASN A 506 51.73 -6.99 20.52
C ASN A 506 52.57 -8.23 20.22
N LEU A 507 53.78 -8.03 19.72
CA LEU A 507 54.74 -9.08 19.46
C LEU A 507 55.10 -9.86 20.73
N LEU A 508 55.26 -9.18 21.88
CA LEU A 508 55.44 -9.84 23.17
C LEU A 508 54.27 -10.76 23.51
N SER A 509 53.04 -10.39 23.12
CA SER A 509 51.86 -11.23 23.29
C SER A 509 51.81 -12.41 22.31
N MET A 510 52.39 -12.27 21.11
CA MET A 510 52.42 -13.31 20.07
C MET A 510 53.49 -14.40 20.30
N ILE A 511 54.62 -14.06 20.95
CA ILE A 511 55.75 -14.98 21.13
C ILE A 511 55.41 -16.17 22.04
N GLN A 512 55.94 -17.33 21.67
CA GLN A 512 56.05 -18.51 22.53
C GLN A 512 57.54 -18.71 22.89
N LEU A 513 57.88 -18.56 24.17
CA LEU A 513 59.28 -18.61 24.64
C LEU A 513 60.00 -19.93 24.33
N GLU A 514 59.24 -20.99 24.12
CA GLU A 514 59.77 -22.32 23.79
C GLU A 514 60.35 -22.40 22.37
N TYR A 515 60.04 -21.45 21.49
CA TYR A 515 60.33 -21.55 20.05
C TYR A 515 61.02 -20.34 19.42
N THR A 516 61.12 -19.20 20.11
CA THR A 516 61.62 -17.94 19.52
C THR A 516 62.71 -17.33 20.39
N ASP A 517 63.86 -17.01 19.78
CA ASP A 517 64.88 -16.18 20.44
C ASP A 517 64.32 -14.78 20.66
N ILE A 518 64.13 -14.41 21.93
CA ILE A 518 63.56 -13.12 22.32
C ILE A 518 64.60 -12.00 22.44
N SER A 519 65.89 -12.29 22.25
CA SER A 519 66.96 -11.29 22.35
C SER A 519 66.70 -10.06 21.45
N PRO A 520 66.23 -10.20 20.19
CA PRO A 520 65.86 -9.06 19.36
C PRO A 520 64.68 -8.26 19.93
N LEU A 521 63.67 -8.92 20.50
CA LEU A 521 62.53 -8.23 21.12
C LEU A 521 62.97 -7.46 22.38
N ILE A 522 63.83 -8.02 23.23
CA ILE A 522 64.35 -7.32 24.42
C ILE A 522 65.10 -6.04 24.00
N SER A 523 65.91 -6.11 22.95
CA SER A 523 66.59 -4.94 22.38
C SER A 523 65.60 -3.87 21.91
N LEU A 524 64.54 -4.26 21.20
CA LEU A 524 63.48 -3.36 20.75
C LEU A 524 62.68 -2.75 21.91
N LEU A 525 62.28 -3.54 22.90
CA LEU A 525 61.57 -3.06 24.09
C LEU A 525 62.43 -2.05 24.88
N THR A 526 63.75 -2.30 24.98
CA THR A 526 64.70 -1.38 25.61
C THR A 526 64.82 -0.09 24.79
N LYS A 527 64.94 -0.19 23.46
CA LYS A 527 64.98 0.95 22.53
C LYS A 527 63.78 1.88 22.68
N PHE A 528 62.59 1.32 22.92
CA PHE A 528 61.36 2.09 23.13
C PHE A 528 61.10 2.49 24.59
N GLY A 529 62.03 2.24 25.51
CA GLY A 529 61.88 2.61 26.93
C GLY A 529 60.84 1.79 27.70
N LEU A 530 60.43 0.64 27.17
CA LEU A 530 59.49 -0.27 27.83
C LEU A 530 60.18 -1.13 28.90
N ILE A 531 61.52 -1.26 28.84
CA ILE A 531 62.36 -1.95 29.82
C ILE A 531 63.56 -1.06 30.17
N SER A 532 63.91 -0.98 31.45
CA SER A 532 65.05 -0.20 31.95
C SER A 532 66.34 -1.01 32.15
N ASP A 533 66.22 -2.32 32.38
CA ASP A 533 67.35 -3.23 32.62
C ASP A 533 67.22 -4.49 31.74
N PRO A 534 67.84 -4.52 30.54
CA PRO A 534 67.76 -5.67 29.65
C PRO A 534 68.45 -6.92 30.19
N ASP A 535 69.47 -6.78 31.05
CA ASP A 535 70.20 -7.91 31.63
C ASP A 535 69.38 -8.62 32.71
N TYR A 536 68.56 -7.86 33.46
CA TYR A 536 67.55 -8.44 34.36
C TYR A 536 66.47 -9.20 33.58
N VAL A 537 65.91 -8.58 32.54
CA VAL A 537 64.82 -9.21 31.76
C VAL A 537 65.30 -10.45 31.00
N SER A 538 66.52 -10.45 30.47
CA SER A 538 67.10 -11.62 29.78
C SER A 538 67.31 -12.83 30.71
N ARG A 539 67.29 -12.63 32.04
CA ARG A 539 67.38 -13.71 33.04
C ARG A 539 66.02 -14.24 33.48
N LEU A 540 64.92 -13.62 33.06
CA LEU A 540 63.58 -14.09 33.36
C LEU A 540 63.21 -15.25 32.44
N TYR A 541 62.71 -16.33 33.04
CA TYR A 541 62.37 -17.55 32.32
C TYR A 541 60.88 -17.63 31.93
N LEU A 542 60.03 -16.77 32.51
CA LEU A 542 58.59 -16.79 32.26
C LEU A 542 58.14 -15.55 31.48
N LYS A 543 57.32 -15.79 30.45
CA LYS A 543 56.73 -14.75 29.58
C LYS A 543 55.95 -13.73 30.40
N ASN A 544 55.24 -14.22 31.42
CA ASN A 544 54.41 -13.41 32.30
C ASN A 544 55.23 -12.38 33.08
N ASP A 545 56.46 -12.73 33.50
CA ASP A 545 57.33 -11.81 34.24
C ASP A 545 57.79 -10.66 33.33
N ILE A 546 58.12 -10.97 32.07
CA ILE A 546 58.50 -9.96 31.06
C ILE A 546 57.31 -9.06 30.74
N GLN A 547 56.12 -9.66 30.53
CA GLN A 547 54.88 -8.91 30.31
C GLN A 547 54.56 -8.00 31.48
N GLU A 548 54.69 -8.47 32.71
CA GLU A 548 54.44 -7.67 33.91
C GLU A 548 55.36 -6.45 33.98
N ILE A 549 56.66 -6.61 33.70
CA ILE A 549 57.61 -5.50 33.65
C ILE A 549 57.22 -4.47 32.58
N VAL A 550 56.91 -4.93 31.37
CA VAL A 550 56.52 -4.05 30.26
C VAL A 550 55.21 -3.31 30.58
N TYR A 551 54.22 -4.01 31.17
CA TYR A 551 52.92 -3.44 31.53
C TYR A 551 52.95 -2.54 32.77
N GLN A 552 54.04 -2.57 33.54
CA GLN A 552 54.30 -1.64 34.64
C GLN A 552 55.17 -0.45 34.23
N SER A 553 55.74 -0.44 33.02
CA SER A 553 56.56 0.68 32.54
C SER A 553 55.74 1.97 32.42
N PRO A 554 56.22 3.13 32.91
CA PRO A 554 55.53 4.41 32.73
C PRO A 554 55.24 4.75 31.26
N GLN A 555 56.06 4.25 30.33
CA GLN A 555 55.86 4.44 28.90
C GLN A 555 54.58 3.76 28.39
N ILE A 556 54.15 2.66 29.01
CA ILE A 556 52.91 1.97 28.63
C ILE A 556 51.69 2.83 28.93
N ASP A 557 51.70 3.58 30.03
CA ASP A 557 50.58 4.42 30.43
C ASP A 557 50.44 5.61 29.45
N GLN A 558 51.56 6.12 28.95
CA GLN A 558 51.57 7.11 27.87
C GLN A 558 51.02 6.53 26.55
N LEU A 559 51.48 5.34 26.14
CA LEU A 559 51.03 4.70 24.91
C LEU A 559 49.55 4.32 24.96
N ILE A 560 49.04 3.84 26.10
CA ILE A 560 47.61 3.56 26.29
C ILE A 560 46.81 4.85 26.16
N LYS A 561 47.28 5.94 26.77
CA LYS A 561 46.61 7.24 26.64
C LYS A 561 46.58 7.72 25.18
N GLU A 562 47.69 7.62 24.47
CA GLU A 562 47.79 7.95 23.05
C GLU A 562 46.88 7.06 22.18
N ASP A 563 46.79 5.75 22.47
CA ASP A 563 45.96 4.79 21.76
C ASP A 563 44.45 5.10 21.91
N VAL A 564 44.04 5.46 23.13
CA VAL A 564 42.67 5.87 23.45
C VAL A 564 42.35 7.23 22.84
N ASP A 565 43.20 8.24 23.05
CA ASP A 565 42.97 9.62 22.58
C ASP A 565 42.89 9.69 21.05
N ASN A 566 43.68 8.87 20.35
CA ASN A 566 43.68 8.80 18.90
C ASN A 566 42.73 7.73 18.33
N SER A 567 42.00 7.01 19.19
CA SER A 567 41.08 5.92 18.80
C SER A 567 41.72 4.84 17.91
N ILE A 568 42.99 4.52 18.15
CA ILE A 568 43.77 3.61 17.29
C ILE A 568 43.48 2.14 17.66
N SER A 569 43.15 1.87 18.94
CA SER A 569 42.80 0.54 19.47
C SER A 569 43.81 -0.57 19.14
N ILE A 570 45.10 -0.23 19.18
CA ILE A 570 46.19 -1.16 18.86
C ILE A 570 46.60 -2.00 20.06
N ILE A 571 46.52 -1.45 21.28
CA ILE A 571 46.95 -2.18 22.47
C ILE A 571 45.83 -3.15 22.88
N PRO A 572 46.07 -4.48 22.90
CA PRO A 572 45.06 -5.45 23.27
C PRO A 572 44.59 -5.18 24.70
N VAL A 573 43.26 -5.19 24.88
CA VAL A 573 42.63 -4.93 26.17
C VAL A 573 43.00 -6.05 27.14
N GLN A 574 44.02 -5.82 27.96
CA GLN A 574 44.37 -6.69 29.07
C GLN A 574 43.53 -6.33 30.29
N PRO A 575 43.07 -7.32 31.09
CA PRO A 575 42.35 -7.05 32.34
C PRO A 575 43.12 -6.11 33.30
N MET A 576 44.46 -6.10 33.24
CA MET A 576 45.30 -5.20 34.03
C MET A 576 45.18 -3.73 33.61
N PHE A 577 44.93 -3.44 32.32
CA PHE A 577 44.79 -2.06 31.83
C PHE A 577 43.44 -1.45 32.20
N ILE A 578 42.38 -2.26 32.23
CA ILE A 578 41.04 -1.84 32.67
C ILE A 578 41.07 -1.34 34.13
N LYS A 579 41.88 -1.98 35.00
CA LYS A 579 42.01 -1.55 36.40
C LYS A 579 42.73 -0.20 36.55
N LYS A 580 43.66 0.12 35.65
CA LYS A 580 44.40 1.40 35.66
C LYS A 580 43.55 2.54 35.10
N SER A 581 42.72 2.30 34.08
CA SER A 581 41.90 3.36 33.45
C SER A 581 40.71 3.80 34.29
N GLN A 582 40.19 2.97 35.20
CA GLN A 582 39.10 3.34 36.12
C GLN A 582 39.53 4.28 37.27
N TRP A 583 40.81 4.63 37.37
CA TRP A 583 41.38 5.51 38.41
C TRP A 583 41.71 6.93 37.93
N ASN A 584 41.54 7.22 36.65
CA ASN A 584 41.57 8.56 36.05
C ASN A 584 40.20 8.89 35.45
#